data_AF-A0A1F4BGR8-F1
#
_entry.id   AF-A0A1F4BGR8-F1
#
_cell.length_a   1.000
_cell.length_b   1.000
_cell.length_c   1.000
_cell.angle_alpha   90.00
_cell.angle_beta   90.00
_cell.angle_gamma   90.00
#
_symmetry.space_group_name_H-M   'P 1'
#
loop_
_entity.id
_entity.type
_entity.pdbx_description
1 polymer ?
#
loop_
_entity_poly.entity_id
_entity_poly.type
_entity_poly.pdbx_seq_one_letter_code
_entity_poly.pdbx_strand_id
1 'polypeptide(L)'
;MVRIDIGVAKAGTGALDGDRSQGVTTWNLNAITPETDRSSHYFWAQAQDFSRDDPSISDVDFQLVHGAFLEDLAIIKAQQENIDLGPGAARLNIVTDAGGVMARRIVERLIHQEQKAAQSSAVS
;
A
#
# COMPACT_ATOMS: atom_id res chain seq x y z
N MET A 1 -6.91 -4.27 -0.25
CA MET A 1 -5.67 -4.92 0.22
C MET A 1 -4.66 -4.94 -0.92
N VAL A 2 -3.44 -4.50 -0.65
CA VAL A 2 -2.30 -4.58 -1.58
C VAL A 2 -1.26 -5.50 -0.97
N ARG A 3 -0.77 -6.47 -1.75
CA ARG A 3 0.35 -7.34 -1.38
C ARG A 3 1.48 -7.11 -2.35
N ILE A 4 2.68 -6.88 -1.83
CA ILE A 4 3.89 -6.64 -2.62
C ILE A 4 4.86 -7.80 -2.35
N ASP A 5 5.41 -8.38 -3.40
CA ASP A 5 6.50 -9.36 -3.36
C ASP A 5 7.80 -8.62 -3.71
N ILE A 6 8.75 -8.63 -2.79
CA ILE A 6 10.01 -7.93 -2.93
C ILE A 6 11.12 -8.93 -2.66
N GLY A 7 12.18 -8.90 -3.46
CA GLY A 7 13.33 -9.72 -3.18
C GLY A 7 14.58 -9.25 -3.88
N VAL A 8 15.70 -9.81 -3.45
CA VAL A 8 17.01 -9.61 -4.05
C VAL A 8 17.71 -10.95 -4.16
N ALA A 9 18.47 -11.13 -5.23
CA ALA A 9 19.29 -12.31 -5.44
C ALA A 9 20.67 -11.91 -5.95
N LYS A 10 21.65 -12.79 -5.78
CA LYS A 10 22.99 -12.58 -6.33
C LYS A 10 22.93 -12.42 -7.85
N ALA A 11 23.77 -11.54 -8.39
CA ALA A 11 23.84 -11.34 -9.84
C ALA A 11 24.31 -12.63 -10.54
N GLY A 12 23.70 -12.96 -11.67
CA GLY A 12 24.06 -14.12 -12.49
C GLY A 12 23.54 -15.48 -11.99
N THR A 13 22.65 -15.52 -11.00
CA THR A 13 22.13 -16.79 -10.43
C THR A 13 20.73 -17.16 -10.90
N GLY A 14 20.29 -16.66 -12.06
CA GLY A 14 19.02 -17.08 -12.68
C GLY A 14 17.74 -16.46 -12.10
N ALA A 15 17.82 -15.47 -11.21
CA ALA A 15 16.63 -14.85 -10.62
C ALA A 15 15.69 -14.17 -11.64
N LEU A 16 16.25 -13.60 -12.71
CA LEU A 16 15.46 -13.04 -13.83
C LEU A 16 14.73 -14.12 -14.63
N ASP A 17 15.27 -15.34 -14.64
CA ASP A 17 14.69 -16.52 -15.28
C ASP A 17 13.77 -17.31 -14.32
N GLY A 18 13.59 -16.81 -13.09
CA GLY A 18 12.71 -17.38 -12.07
C GLY A 18 13.40 -18.20 -10.98
N ASP A 19 14.70 -18.46 -11.06
CA ASP A 19 15.45 -19.15 -10.00
C ASP A 19 15.85 -18.18 -8.88
N ARG A 20 15.02 -18.14 -7.83
CA ARG A 20 15.25 -17.30 -6.64
C ARG A 20 16.04 -18.01 -5.53
N SER A 21 16.60 -19.20 -5.78
CA SER A 21 17.28 -20.02 -4.75
C SER A 21 18.51 -19.35 -4.10
N GLN A 22 19.10 -18.35 -4.77
CA GLN A 22 20.24 -17.57 -4.28
C GLN A 22 19.83 -16.17 -3.80
N GLY A 23 18.55 -15.99 -3.46
CA GLY A 23 17.98 -14.74 -3.01
C GLY A 23 17.25 -14.83 -1.68
N VAL A 24 16.72 -13.68 -1.28
CA VAL A 24 15.82 -13.51 -0.15
C VAL A 24 14.54 -12.85 -0.64
N THR A 25 13.41 -13.25 -0.06
CA THR A 25 12.11 -12.68 -0.41
C THR A 25 11.37 -12.22 0.84
N THR A 26 10.73 -11.07 0.71
CA THR A 26 9.76 -10.58 1.67
C THR A 26 8.43 -10.29 0.98
N TRP A 27 7.36 -10.44 1.74
CA TRP A 27 6.02 -10.05 1.35
C TRP A 27 5.50 -9.00 2.31
N ASN A 28 5.10 -7.88 1.74
CA ASN A 28 4.51 -6.78 2.48
C ASN A 28 3.01 -6.71 2.18
N LEU A 29 2.19 -6.63 3.23
CA LEU A 29 0.75 -6.46 3.15
C LEU A 29 0.39 -5.07 3.66
N ASN A 30 -0.44 -4.35 2.90
CA ASN A 30 -1.07 -3.10 3.31
C ASN A 30 -2.58 -3.18 3.11
N ALA A 31 -3.33 -2.95 4.18
CA ALA A 31 -4.78 -2.90 4.17
C ALA A 31 -5.27 -1.66 4.91
N ILE A 32 -6.09 -0.86 4.23
CA ILE A 32 -6.64 0.38 4.76
C ILE A 32 -8.16 0.25 4.76
N THR A 33 -8.77 0.59 5.89
CA THR A 33 -10.23 0.62 6.06
C THR A 33 -10.64 2.00 6.58
N PRO A 34 -11.55 2.71 5.90
CA PRO A 34 -12.09 3.96 6.41
C PRO A 34 -12.76 3.78 7.78
N GLU A 35 -12.56 4.74 8.68
CA GLU A 35 -13.28 4.82 9.96
C GLU A 35 -14.26 6.00 9.92
N THR A 36 -13.75 7.17 9.54
CA THR A 36 -14.54 8.39 9.28
C THR A 36 -14.10 9.02 7.96
N ASP A 37 -14.71 10.14 7.59
CA ASP A 37 -14.25 10.93 6.44
C ASP A 37 -12.79 11.43 6.57
N ARG A 38 -12.26 11.45 7.79
CA ARG A 38 -10.93 12.03 8.11
C ARG A 38 -9.99 11.08 8.86
N SER A 39 -10.38 9.83 9.04
CA SER A 39 -9.56 8.82 9.70
C SER A 39 -9.73 7.45 9.05
N SER A 40 -8.69 6.62 9.15
CA SER A 40 -8.69 5.26 8.64
C SER A 40 -7.83 4.37 9.52
N HIS A 41 -8.18 3.10 9.58
CA HIS A 41 -7.30 2.07 10.12
C HIS A 41 -6.34 1.61 9.03
N TYR A 42 -5.03 1.62 9.32
CA TYR A 42 -4.00 1.12 8.42
C TYR A 42 -3.34 -0.08 9.08
N PHE A 43 -3.64 -1.28 8.56
CA PHE A 43 -3.01 -2.53 8.93
C PHE A 43 -1.87 -2.84 7.96
N TRP A 44 -0.71 -3.17 8.52
CA TRP A 44 0.43 -3.64 7.76
C TRP A 44 0.97 -4.93 8.34
N ALA A 45 1.57 -5.76 7.50
CA ALA A 45 2.29 -6.95 7.91
C ALA A 45 3.48 -7.20 6.98
N GLN A 46 4.50 -7.81 7.55
CA GLN A 46 5.73 -8.17 6.85
C GLN A 46 6.00 -9.66 7.11
N ALA A 47 6.35 -10.39 6.06
CA ALA A 47 6.72 -11.79 6.15
C ALA A 47 7.92 -12.08 5.27
N GLN A 48 8.78 -13.01 5.67
CA GLN A 48 10.00 -13.39 4.97
C GLN A 48 10.16 -14.91 4.85
N ASP A 49 10.85 -15.38 3.80
CA ASP A 49 11.13 -16.81 3.57
C ASP A 49 12.51 -17.29 4.05
N PHE A 50 13.35 -16.37 4.54
CA PHE A 50 14.72 -16.65 4.98
C PHE A 50 14.87 -16.51 6.51
N SER A 51 15.92 -17.14 7.05
CA SER A 51 16.27 -17.09 8.48
C SER A 51 15.10 -17.33 9.43
N ARG A 52 14.19 -18.22 9.06
CA ARG A 52 12.91 -18.47 9.75
C ARG A 52 13.08 -18.99 11.18
N ASP A 53 14.23 -19.58 11.47
CA ASP A 53 14.56 -20.12 12.79
C ASP A 53 15.33 -19.11 13.66
N ASP A 54 15.58 -17.89 13.17
CA ASP A 54 16.24 -16.81 13.90
C ASP A 54 15.28 -15.64 14.16
N PRO A 55 14.72 -15.54 15.39
CA PRO A 55 13.81 -14.46 15.75
C PRO A 55 14.42 -13.07 15.62
N SER A 56 15.75 -12.94 15.77
CA SER A 56 16.41 -11.63 15.72
C SER A 56 16.31 -10.97 14.35
N ILE A 57 16.22 -11.77 13.28
CA ILE A 57 16.01 -11.27 11.91
C ILE A 57 14.60 -10.72 11.76
N SER A 58 13.60 -11.37 12.37
CA SER A 58 12.22 -10.88 12.36
C SER A 58 12.09 -9.56 13.13
N ASP A 59 12.80 -9.41 14.25
CA ASP A 59 12.83 -8.16 15.01
C ASP A 59 13.44 -7.03 14.19
N VAL A 60 14.56 -7.27 13.51
CA VAL A 60 15.19 -6.27 12.64
C VAL A 60 14.25 -5.86 11.50
N ASP A 61 13.62 -6.82 10.81
CA ASP A 61 12.69 -6.53 9.71
C ASP A 61 11.47 -5.74 10.20
N PHE A 62 10.92 -6.10 11.36
CA PHE A 62 9.85 -5.34 12.01
C PHE A 62 10.26 -3.90 12.29
N GLN A 63 11.43 -3.65 12.89
CA GLN A 63 11.88 -2.29 13.20
C GLN A 63 12.07 -1.44 11.95
N LEU A 64 12.63 -2.02 10.88
CA LEU A 64 12.82 -1.33 9.60
C LEU A 64 11.49 -0.93 8.97
N VAL A 65 10.55 -1.87 8.87
CA VAL A 65 9.22 -1.61 8.29
C VAL A 65 8.41 -0.65 9.16
N HIS A 66 8.50 -0.80 10.48
CA HIS A 66 7.81 0.10 11.41
C HIS A 66 8.33 1.54 11.28
N GLY A 67 9.64 1.73 11.17
CA GLY A 67 10.25 3.04 10.95
C GLY A 67 9.73 3.71 9.67
N ALA A 68 9.80 3.00 8.54
CA ALA A 68 9.28 3.49 7.26
C ALA A 68 7.78 3.81 7.32
N PHE A 69 6.99 2.98 8.01
CA PHE A 69 5.56 3.22 8.20
C PHE A 69 5.28 4.53 8.98
N LEU A 70 6.10 4.86 9.99
CA LEU A 70 5.94 6.11 10.73
C LEU A 70 6.29 7.33 9.88
N GLU A 71 7.30 7.21 9.01
CA GLU A 71 7.64 8.26 8.03
C GLU A 71 6.48 8.49 7.05
N ASP A 72 5.93 7.42 6.48
CA ASP A 72 4.75 7.48 5.61
C ASP A 72 3.55 8.12 6.30
N LEU A 73 3.29 7.74 7.57
CA LEU A 73 2.19 8.30 8.37
C LEU A 73 2.35 9.81 8.56
N ALA A 74 3.56 10.30 8.77
CA ALA A 74 3.82 11.73 8.90
C ALA A 74 3.49 12.48 7.60
N ILE A 75 3.91 11.94 6.46
CA ILE A 75 3.62 12.53 5.14
C ILE A 75 2.12 12.47 4.81
N ILE A 76 1.44 11.37 5.10
CA ILE A 76 -0.02 11.24 4.86
C ILE A 76 -0.80 12.29 5.65
N LYS A 77 -0.44 12.54 6.92
CA LYS A 77 -1.07 13.58 7.74
C LYS A 77 -0.83 14.99 7.18
N ALA A 78 0.42 15.31 6.82
CA ALA A 78 0.75 16.59 6.20
C ALA A 78 0.02 16.80 4.86
N GLN A 79 -0.17 15.73 4.07
CA GLN A 79 -0.96 15.79 2.85
C GLN A 79 -2.44 16.09 3.12
N GLN A 80 -3.03 15.54 4.19
CA GLN A 80 -4.41 15.88 4.58
C GLN A 80 -4.52 17.37 4.96
N GLU A 81 -3.59 17.89 5.75
CA GLU A 81 -3.54 19.32 6.09
C GLU A 81 -3.45 20.21 4.84
N ASN A 82 -2.61 19.84 3.87
CA ASN A 82 -2.50 20.56 2.61
C ASN A 82 -3.80 20.53 1.79
N ILE A 83 -4.51 19.39 1.77
CA ILE A 83 -5.81 19.26 1.10
C ILE A 83 -6.84 20.20 1.75
N ASP A 84 -6.82 20.32 3.08
CA ASP A 84 -7.75 21.19 3.80
C ASP A 84 -7.48 22.68 3.56
N LEU A 85 -6.21 23.06 3.39
CA LEU A 85 -5.81 24.44 3.10
C LEU A 85 -6.21 24.91 1.70
N GLY A 86 -6.34 23.98 0.74
CA GLY A 86 -6.71 24.29 -0.64
C GLY A 86 -7.91 23.48 -1.16
N PRO A 87 -9.13 23.68 -0.63
CA PRO A 87 -10.30 22.97 -1.13
C PRO A 87 -10.51 23.27 -2.62
N GLY A 88 -10.50 22.22 -3.45
CA GLY A 88 -10.66 22.33 -4.90
C GLY A 88 -9.38 22.68 -5.68
N ALA A 89 -8.22 22.75 -5.02
CA ALA A 89 -6.94 22.86 -5.71
C ALA A 89 -6.71 21.67 -6.65
N ALA A 90 -6.21 21.94 -7.85
CA ALA A 90 -5.93 20.90 -8.83
C ALA A 90 -4.74 20.05 -8.35
N ARG A 91 -4.89 18.73 -8.41
CA ARG A 91 -3.78 17.79 -8.17
C ARG A 91 -2.91 17.71 -9.43
N LEU A 92 -1.66 18.15 -9.32
CA LEU A 92 -0.65 17.90 -10.34
C LEU A 92 -0.08 16.49 -10.14
N ASN A 93 -0.12 15.66 -11.19
CA ASN A 93 0.45 14.32 -11.15
C ASN A 93 1.74 14.27 -11.98
N ILE A 94 2.72 13.53 -11.51
CA ILE A 94 3.95 13.19 -12.23
C ILE A 94 3.93 11.71 -12.63
N VAL A 95 4.96 11.26 -13.37
CA VAL A 95 5.01 9.91 -13.94
C VAL A 95 4.89 8.81 -12.88
N THR A 96 5.50 9.01 -11.71
CA THR A 96 5.47 8.05 -10.59
C THR A 96 4.09 7.90 -9.95
N ASP A 97 3.17 8.85 -10.19
CA ASP A 97 1.82 8.81 -9.61
C ASP A 97 0.85 7.92 -10.39
N ALA A 98 1.27 7.35 -11.53
CA ALA A 98 0.43 6.56 -12.41
C ALA A 98 -0.33 5.45 -11.66
N GLY A 99 0.35 4.74 -10.74
CA GLY A 99 -0.27 3.71 -9.91
C GLY A 99 -1.39 4.26 -9.02
N GLY A 100 -1.13 5.37 -8.31
CA GLY A 100 -2.10 6.01 -7.44
C GLY A 100 -3.31 6.60 -8.19
N VAL A 101 -3.08 7.17 -9.38
CA VAL A 101 -4.14 7.66 -10.26
C VAL A 101 -5.06 6.52 -10.70
N MET A 102 -4.50 5.38 -11.11
CA MET A 102 -5.28 4.22 -11.53
C MET A 102 -6.06 3.61 -10.36
N ALA A 103 -5.46 3.51 -9.17
CA ALA A 103 -6.15 3.06 -7.96
C ALA A 103 -7.37 3.94 -7.64
N ARG A 104 -7.21 5.28 -7.71
CA ARG A 104 -8.30 6.23 -7.49
C ARG A 104 -9.45 6.04 -8.49
N ARG A 105 -9.14 5.87 -9.78
CA ARG A 105 -10.16 5.61 -10.82
C ARG A 105 -10.94 4.32 -10.55
N ILE A 106 -10.27 3.28 -10.04
CA ILE A 106 -10.95 2.03 -9.66
C ILE A 106 -11.93 2.29 -8.52
N VAL A 107 -11.50 2.99 -7.47
CA VAL A 107 -12.35 3.34 -6.31
C VAL A 107 -13.54 4.20 -6.74
N GLU A 108 -13.33 5.24 -7.54
CA GLU A 108 -14.41 6.10 -8.07
C GLU A 108 -15.45 5.31 -8.86
N ARG A 109 -15.00 4.37 -9.70
CA ARG A 109 -15.88 3.48 -10.45
C ARG A 109 -16.72 2.59 -9.52
N LEU A 110 -16.13 2.04 -8.46
CA LEU A 110 -16.84 1.20 -7.50
C LEU A 110 -17.89 2.01 -6.73
N ILE A 111 -17.53 3.21 -6.26
CA ILE A 111 -18.47 4.14 -5.60
C ILE A 111 -19.67 4.44 -6.51
N HIS A 112 -19.43 4.73 -7.79
CA HIS A 112 -20.51 4.99 -8.75
C HIS A 112 -21.42 3.78 -8.97
N GLN A 113 -20.87 2.57 -8.96
CA GLN A 113 -21.64 1.33 -9.06
C GLN A 113 -22.52 1.12 -7.83
N GLU A 114 -21.98 1.34 -6.63
CA GLU A 114 -22.72 1.26 -5.37
C GLU A 114 -23.87 2.27 -5.31
N GLN A 115 -23.62 3.52 -5.71
CA GLN A 115 -24.64 4.57 -5.76
C GLN A 115 -25.80 4.22 -6.70
N LYS A 116 -25.49 3.66 -7.88
CA LYS A 116 -26.51 3.20 -8.84
C LYS A 116 -27.34 2.03 -8.29
N ALA A 117 -26.69 1.07 -7.64
CA ALA A 117 -27.37 -0.07 -7.05
C ALA A 117 -28.33 0.38 -5.92
N ALA A 118 -27.88 1.29 -5.05
CA ALA A 118 -28.70 1.87 -3.99
C ALA A 118 -29.93 2.63 -4.53
N GLN A 119 -29.77 3.40 -5.62
CA GLN A 119 -30.88 4.09 -6.28
C GLN A 119 -31.88 3.11 -6.90
N SER A 120 -31.42 2.01 -7.51
CA SER A 120 -32.31 0.99 -8.08
C SER A 120 -33.13 0.27 -7.00
N SER A 121 -32.54 0.00 -5.84
CA SER A 121 -33.24 -0.65 -4.71
C SER A 121 -34.21 0.29 -3.98
N ALA A 122 -34.03 1.61 -4.09
CA ALA A 122 -34.93 2.60 -3.48
C ALA A 122 -36.17 2.90 -4.35
N VAL A 123 -36.17 2.47 -5.61
CA VAL A 123 -37.25 2.69 -6.59
C VAL A 123 -38.13 1.44 -6.78
N SER A 124 -37.76 0.31 -6.18
CA SER A 124 -38.57 -0.93 -6.11
C SER A 124 -39.33 -1.03 -4.79
#